data_AF-A0A8T5L925-F1
#
_entry.id   AF-A0A8T5L925-F1
#
_cell.length_a   1.000
_cell.length_b   1.000
_cell.length_c   1.000
_cell.angle_alpha   90.00
_cell.angle_beta   90.00
_cell.angle_gamma   90.00
#
_symmetry.space_group_name_H-M   'P 1'
#
loop_
_entity.id
_entity.type
_entity.pdbx_description
1 polymer ?
#
loop_
_entity_poly.entity_id
_entity_poly.type
_entity_poly.pdbx_seq_one_letter_code
_entity_poly.pdbx_strand_id
1 'polypeptide(L)'
;MRSKIELIKVKAIVVEDPDLFYLGKYSNTPKEGAIEVNRKGYYKYFNPACREYADLDYERMKGYNNGDWYMIGIIAEAEVSYKIGNYSRLEFFSSSGIWGIESDSDKDYLNELKEEELIDLKAHLEQFNVDISNFEELSKDIEIEWE
;
A
#
# COMPACT_ATOMS: atom_id res chain seq x y z
N MET A 1 14.22 -12.03 30.81
CA MET A 1 12.87 -11.56 30.45
C MET A 1 12.87 -11.40 28.94
N ARG A 2 11.93 -12.05 28.24
CA ARG A 2 11.81 -11.91 26.79
C ARG A 2 11.15 -10.57 26.45
N SER A 3 11.37 -10.09 25.23
CA SER A 3 10.62 -8.96 24.68
C SER A 3 9.13 -9.27 24.64
N LYS A 4 8.28 -8.25 24.56
CA LYS A 4 6.82 -8.37 24.54
C LYS A 4 6.26 -7.44 23.47
N ILE A 5 5.28 -7.92 22.69
CA ILE A 5 4.52 -7.08 21.78
C ILE A 5 3.52 -6.27 22.60
N GLU A 6 3.57 -4.94 22.48
CA GLU A 6 2.66 -4.01 23.16
C GLU A 6 1.48 -3.62 22.27
N LEU A 7 1.69 -3.53 20.96
CA LEU A 7 0.70 -3.10 19.98
C LEU A 7 1.01 -3.69 18.61
N ILE A 8 -0.03 -4.00 17.83
CA ILE A 8 0.04 -4.31 16.40
C ILE A 8 -0.93 -3.38 15.69
N LYS A 9 -0.53 -2.87 14.53
CA LYS A 9 -1.36 -2.06 13.62
C LYS A 9 -1.15 -2.49 12.19
N VAL A 10 -2.14 -2.25 11.35
CA VAL A 10 -1.98 -2.30 9.89
C VAL A 10 -2.42 -0.97 9.31
N LYS A 11 -1.59 -0.41 8.42
CA LYS A 11 -1.78 0.91 7.83
C LYS A 11 -1.87 0.83 6.32
N ALA A 12 -2.76 1.61 5.74
CA ALA A 12 -2.74 2.00 4.34
C ALA A 12 -2.07 3.37 4.23
N ILE A 13 -0.94 3.43 3.51
CA ILE A 13 -0.12 4.63 3.34
C ILE A 13 -0.27 5.12 1.91
N VAL A 14 -0.67 6.39 1.72
CA VAL A 14 -0.71 7.02 0.39
C VAL A 14 0.67 7.07 -0.25
N VAL A 15 0.77 6.63 -1.51
CA VAL A 15 1.97 6.76 -2.34
C VAL A 15 1.92 8.09 -3.08
N GLU A 16 2.84 9.01 -2.76
CA GLU A 16 2.84 10.37 -3.31
C GLU A 16 3.24 10.44 -4.81
N ASP A 17 4.15 9.57 -5.25
CA ASP A 17 4.66 9.53 -6.63
C ASP A 17 4.64 8.09 -7.19
N PRO A 18 3.44 7.52 -7.44
CA PRO A 18 3.32 6.16 -7.91
C PRO A 18 3.65 6.05 -9.39
N ASP A 19 4.19 4.89 -9.77
CA ASP A 19 4.36 4.54 -11.17
C ASP A 19 3.01 4.12 -11.78
N LEU A 20 2.48 4.97 -12.67
CA LEU A 20 1.23 4.72 -13.42
C LEU A 20 1.47 4.34 -14.88
N PHE A 21 2.68 3.91 -15.25
CA PHE A 21 3.00 3.54 -16.64
C PHE A 21 2.13 2.40 -17.17
N TYR A 22 1.55 1.58 -16.28
CA TYR A 22 0.61 0.51 -16.64
C TYR A 22 -0.72 1.03 -17.20
N LEU A 23 -1.11 2.27 -16.90
CA LEU A 23 -2.26 2.94 -17.53
C LEU A 23 -1.83 3.64 -18.82
N GLY A 24 -0.66 4.30 -18.81
CA GLY A 24 -0.14 5.02 -19.96
C GLY A 24 0.29 6.43 -19.61
N LYS A 25 0.39 7.31 -20.62
CA LYS A 25 0.91 8.67 -20.41
C LYS A 25 0.36 9.71 -21.36
N TYR A 26 0.23 10.93 -20.83
CA TYR A 26 -0.06 12.10 -21.64
C TYR A 26 1.16 12.53 -22.49
N SER A 27 0.91 12.99 -23.71
CA SER A 27 1.94 13.38 -24.70
C SER A 27 1.39 14.34 -25.76
N ASN A 28 2.27 15.06 -26.45
CA ASN A 28 1.91 15.83 -27.66
C ASN A 28 2.07 15.03 -28.95
N THR A 29 2.71 13.86 -28.87
CA THR A 29 2.89 12.95 -30.00
C THR A 29 1.99 11.73 -29.79
N PRO A 30 1.07 11.42 -30.73
CA PRO A 30 0.21 10.26 -30.64
C PRO A 30 1.00 8.98 -30.95
N LYS A 31 0.64 7.90 -30.26
CA LYS A 31 1.04 6.52 -30.58
C LYS A 31 -0.18 5.73 -31.06
N GLU A 32 0.04 4.48 -31.43
CA GLU A 32 -1.06 3.55 -31.74
C GLU A 32 -2.04 3.47 -30.55
N GLY A 33 -3.33 3.60 -30.82
CA GLY A 33 -4.38 3.61 -29.79
C GLY A 33 -4.51 4.93 -29.00
N ALA A 34 -3.82 6.00 -29.39
CA ALA A 34 -3.90 7.27 -28.68
C ALA A 34 -5.30 7.90 -28.71
N ILE A 35 -5.69 8.46 -27.57
CA ILE A 35 -6.94 9.20 -27.40
C ILE A 35 -6.62 10.70 -27.43
N GLU A 36 -7.30 11.45 -28.30
CA GLU A 36 -7.16 12.91 -28.33
C GLU A 36 -7.86 13.54 -27.13
N VAL A 37 -7.12 14.34 -26.36
CA VAL A 37 -7.62 14.98 -25.14
C VAL A 37 -7.77 16.48 -25.37
N ASN A 38 -8.98 16.99 -25.19
CA ASN A 38 -9.28 18.40 -25.46
C ASN A 38 -9.10 19.25 -24.19
N ARG A 39 -7.87 19.35 -23.69
CA ARG A 39 -7.53 20.14 -22.51
C ARG A 39 -6.60 21.30 -22.89
N LYS A 40 -7.14 22.52 -22.87
CA LYS A 40 -6.39 23.74 -23.24
C LYS A 40 -5.15 23.91 -22.37
N GLY A 41 -3.98 24.04 -23.00
CA GLY A 41 -2.70 24.28 -22.33
C GLY A 41 -1.99 23.02 -21.80
N TYR A 42 -2.52 21.83 -22.10
CA TYR A 42 -1.94 20.53 -21.71
C TYR A 42 -1.60 19.68 -22.93
N TYR A 43 -1.04 18.51 -22.67
CA TYR A 43 -0.81 17.47 -23.67
C TYR A 43 -2.03 17.21 -24.55
N LYS A 44 -1.81 16.98 -25.85
CA LYS A 44 -2.89 16.76 -26.83
C LYS A 44 -3.42 15.32 -26.87
N TYR A 45 -2.63 14.35 -26.43
CA TYR A 45 -3.00 12.93 -26.49
C TYR A 45 -2.75 12.23 -25.16
N PHE A 46 -3.60 11.26 -24.84
CA PHE A 46 -3.30 10.18 -23.91
C PHE A 46 -2.87 8.96 -24.71
N ASN A 47 -1.66 8.45 -24.45
CA ASN A 47 -1.17 7.21 -25.04
C ASN A 47 -1.34 6.09 -24.02
N PRO A 48 -2.28 5.16 -24.23
CA PRO A 48 -2.50 4.05 -23.31
C PRO A 48 -1.30 3.11 -23.29
N ALA A 49 -1.16 2.36 -22.20
CA ALA A 49 -0.15 1.30 -22.12
C ALA A 49 -0.51 0.13 -23.07
N CYS A 50 -1.80 -0.21 -23.15
CA CYS A 50 -2.31 -1.25 -24.05
C CYS A 50 -3.45 -0.71 -24.91
N ARG A 51 -3.35 -0.85 -26.24
CA ARG A 51 -4.40 -0.38 -27.16
C ARG A 51 -5.77 -1.03 -26.93
N GLU A 52 -5.79 -2.27 -26.43
CA GLU A 52 -7.03 -3.04 -26.22
C GLU A 52 -7.85 -2.50 -25.05
N TYR A 53 -7.19 -1.82 -24.11
CA TYR A 53 -7.79 -1.23 -22.92
C TYR A 53 -7.75 0.30 -22.93
N ALA A 54 -7.52 0.91 -24.11
CA ALA A 54 -7.25 2.35 -24.26
C ALA A 54 -8.25 3.25 -23.52
N ASP A 55 -9.55 3.00 -23.71
CA ASP A 55 -10.61 3.80 -23.09
C ASP A 55 -10.67 3.59 -21.56
N LEU A 56 -10.46 2.35 -21.10
CA LEU A 56 -10.45 2.02 -19.67
C LEU A 56 -9.25 2.65 -18.96
N ASP A 57 -8.06 2.53 -19.55
CA ASP A 57 -6.82 3.12 -19.05
C ASP A 57 -6.94 4.65 -18.95
N TYR A 58 -7.56 5.28 -19.96
CA TYR A 58 -7.78 6.72 -19.97
C TYR A 58 -8.77 7.17 -18.90
N GLU A 59 -9.87 6.44 -18.71
CA GLU A 59 -10.83 6.74 -17.66
C GLU A 59 -10.24 6.52 -16.25
N ARG A 60 -9.44 5.45 -16.04
CA ARG A 60 -8.69 5.27 -14.79
C ARG A 60 -7.71 6.42 -14.54
N MET A 61 -6.92 6.80 -15.54
CA MET A 61 -6.00 7.94 -15.45
C MET A 61 -6.74 9.25 -15.13
N LYS A 62 -7.92 9.48 -15.71
CA LYS A 62 -8.76 10.64 -15.34
C LYS A 62 -9.20 10.57 -13.88
N GLY A 63 -9.68 9.42 -13.41
CA GLY A 63 -10.07 9.21 -12.03
C GLY A 63 -8.94 9.52 -11.05
N TYR A 64 -7.72 9.04 -11.35
CA TYR A 64 -6.53 9.36 -10.58
C TYR A 64 -6.26 10.86 -10.51
N ASN A 65 -6.28 11.54 -11.67
CA ASN A 65 -6.03 12.99 -11.74
C ASN A 65 -7.11 13.83 -11.06
N ASN A 66 -8.32 13.30 -10.89
CA ASN A 66 -9.41 13.95 -10.18
C ASN A 66 -9.38 13.66 -8.66
N GLY A 67 -8.55 12.71 -8.20
CA GLY A 67 -8.53 12.24 -6.82
C GLY A 67 -9.67 11.27 -6.48
N ASP A 68 -10.29 10.65 -7.48
CA ASP A 68 -11.35 9.65 -7.28
C ASP A 68 -10.77 8.35 -6.68
N TRP A 69 -9.49 8.08 -6.92
CA TRP A 69 -8.69 7.01 -6.32
C TRP A 69 -7.21 7.43 -6.29
N TYR A 70 -6.40 6.75 -5.49
CA TYR A 70 -4.96 6.96 -5.37
C TYR A 70 -4.24 5.63 -5.11
N MET A 71 -2.91 5.63 -5.16
CA MET A 71 -2.12 4.43 -4.88
C MET A 71 -1.78 4.38 -3.39
N ILE A 72 -1.85 3.19 -2.80
CA ILE A 72 -1.48 2.92 -1.42
C ILE A 72 -0.42 1.82 -1.32
N GLY A 73 0.26 1.78 -0.18
CA GLY A 73 0.85 0.57 0.35
C GLY A 73 0.13 0.10 1.61
N ILE A 74 0.11 -1.20 1.85
CA ILE A 74 -0.36 -1.80 3.10
C ILE A 74 0.86 -2.32 3.86
N ILE A 75 0.98 -1.95 5.13
CA ILE A 75 2.09 -2.36 6.01
C ILE A 75 1.58 -2.70 7.40
N ALA A 76 2.10 -3.77 8.00
CA ALA A 76 1.85 -4.14 9.39
C ALA A 76 3.02 -3.67 10.27
N GLU A 77 2.73 -3.09 11.44
CA GLU A 77 3.72 -2.60 12.40
C GLU A 77 3.46 -3.17 13.79
N ALA A 78 4.52 -3.48 14.53
CA ALA A 78 4.48 -3.86 15.93
C ALA A 78 5.35 -2.94 16.80
N GLU A 79 4.79 -2.53 17.94
CA GLU A 79 5.57 -1.93 19.03
C GLU A 79 6.01 -3.04 19.98
N VAL A 80 7.32 -3.16 20.20
CA VAL A 80 7.90 -4.24 21.01
C VAL A 80 8.72 -3.66 22.15
N SER A 81 8.37 -4.03 23.39
CA SER A 81 9.11 -3.62 24.57
C SER A 81 10.06 -4.71 25.06
N TYR A 82 11.21 -4.32 25.60
CA TYR A 82 12.13 -5.24 26.30
C TYR A 82 12.95 -4.54 27.37
N LYS A 83 13.50 -5.32 28.29
CA LYS A 83 14.32 -4.82 29.40
C LYS A 83 15.78 -4.70 28.99
N ILE A 84 16.39 -3.56 29.29
CA ILE A 84 17.83 -3.34 29.28
C ILE A 84 18.22 -2.82 30.67
N GLY A 85 18.89 -3.65 31.47
CA GLY A 85 19.18 -3.32 32.87
C GLY A 85 17.89 -3.05 33.66
N ASN A 86 17.77 -1.84 34.21
CA ASN A 86 16.64 -1.43 35.05
C ASN A 86 15.53 -0.66 34.30
N TYR A 87 15.67 -0.44 32.99
CA TYR A 87 14.69 0.29 32.19
C TYR A 87 14.08 -0.60 31.09
N SER A 88 12.93 -0.18 30.57
CA SER A 88 12.34 -0.74 29.36
C SER A 88 12.70 0.13 28.17
N ARG A 89 12.96 -0.48 27.01
CA ARG A 89 13.01 0.20 25.71
C ARG A 89 11.85 -0.28 24.85
N LEU A 90 11.36 0.60 23.99
CA LEU A 90 10.40 0.32 22.93
C LEU A 90 11.15 0.38 21.58
N GLU A 91 10.95 -0.62 20.72
CA GLU A 91 11.41 -0.64 19.34
C GLU A 91 10.23 -0.95 18.43
N PHE A 92 10.37 -0.59 17.15
CA PHE A 92 9.35 -0.80 16.13
C PHE A 92 9.83 -1.84 15.13
N PHE A 93 8.94 -2.77 14.79
CA PHE A 93 9.14 -3.74 13.72
C PHE A 93 8.04 -3.53 12.69
N SER A 94 8.36 -3.71 11.42
CA SER A 94 7.39 -3.66 10.34
C SER A 94 7.51 -4.91 9.47
N SER A 95 6.43 -5.24 8.76
CA SER A 95 6.49 -6.06 7.56
C SER A 95 7.23 -5.29 6.44
N SER A 96 7.46 -5.97 5.33
CA SER A 96 8.08 -5.39 4.13
C SER A 96 7.19 -4.36 3.40
N GLY A 97 5.88 -4.47 3.55
CA GLY A 97 4.89 -3.65 2.88
C GLY A 97 4.58 -4.17 1.47
N ILE A 98 3.29 -4.19 1.11
CA ILE A 98 2.84 -4.39 -0.27
C ILE A 98 2.44 -3.02 -0.82
N TRP A 99 3.03 -2.62 -1.94
CA TRP A 99 2.88 -1.29 -2.53
C TRP A 99 2.26 -1.34 -3.91
N GLY A 100 1.69 -0.22 -4.34
CA GLY A 100 1.11 -0.09 -5.68
C GLY A 100 -0.31 -0.66 -5.78
N ILE A 101 -1.05 -0.56 -4.68
CA ILE A 101 -2.44 -1.01 -4.59
C ILE A 101 -3.35 0.17 -4.91
N GLU A 102 -4.39 -0.02 -5.71
CA GLU A 102 -5.38 1.02 -5.96
C GLU A 102 -6.29 1.16 -4.73
N SER A 103 -6.45 2.37 -4.19
CA SER A 103 -7.20 2.65 -2.95
C SER A 103 -8.67 2.24 -3.00
N ASP A 104 -9.22 2.13 -4.21
CA ASP A 104 -10.59 1.73 -4.50
C ASP A 104 -10.75 0.23 -4.81
N SER A 105 -9.72 -0.57 -4.55
CA SER A 105 -9.81 -2.03 -4.58
C SER A 105 -10.86 -2.55 -3.59
N ASP A 106 -11.41 -3.72 -3.86
CA ASP A 106 -12.46 -4.28 -3.01
C ASP A 106 -11.94 -4.66 -1.62
N LYS A 107 -12.87 -4.64 -0.64
CA LYS A 107 -12.53 -4.85 0.77
C LYS A 107 -11.96 -6.26 1.03
N ASP A 108 -12.38 -7.27 0.27
CA ASP A 108 -11.93 -8.64 0.48
C ASP A 108 -10.46 -8.76 0.06
N TYR A 109 -10.09 -8.21 -1.10
CA TYR A 109 -8.70 -8.11 -1.53
C TYR A 109 -7.83 -7.32 -0.54
N LEU A 110 -8.29 -6.16 -0.05
CA LEU A 110 -7.54 -5.40 0.94
C LEU A 110 -7.33 -6.19 2.26
N ASN A 111 -8.32 -6.99 2.65
CA ASN A 111 -8.19 -7.88 3.82
C ASN A 111 -7.19 -9.00 3.56
N GLU A 112 -7.15 -9.59 2.37
CA GLU A 112 -6.14 -10.59 2.01
C GLU A 112 -4.72 -10.03 2.17
N LEU A 113 -4.46 -8.83 1.60
CA LEU A 113 -3.16 -8.16 1.74
C LEU A 113 -2.82 -7.83 3.20
N LYS A 114 -3.80 -7.42 4.00
CA LYS A 114 -3.62 -7.19 5.45
C LYS A 114 -3.18 -8.47 6.17
N GLU A 115 -3.79 -9.61 5.88
CA GLU A 115 -3.41 -10.90 6.49
C GLU A 115 -2.01 -11.35 6.03
N GLU A 116 -1.66 -11.15 4.75
CA GLU A 116 -0.30 -11.41 4.23
C GLU A 116 0.75 -10.59 4.99
N GLU A 117 0.51 -9.30 5.20
CA GLU A 117 1.44 -8.41 5.91
C GLU A 117 1.54 -8.73 7.41
N LEU A 118 0.46 -9.19 8.04
CA LEU A 118 0.51 -9.70 9.42
C LEU A 118 1.35 -10.98 9.52
N ILE A 119 1.25 -11.87 8.54
CA ILE A 119 2.08 -13.09 8.47
C ILE A 119 3.56 -12.73 8.30
N ASP A 120 3.88 -11.79 7.41
CA ASP A 120 5.26 -11.30 7.21
C ASP A 120 5.84 -10.66 8.47
N LEU A 121 5.07 -9.76 9.12
CA LEU A 121 5.47 -9.15 10.40
C LEU A 121 5.73 -10.22 11.47
N LYS A 122 4.87 -11.22 11.59
CA LYS A 122 5.04 -12.31 12.56
C LYS A 122 6.34 -13.08 12.31
N ALA A 123 6.62 -13.42 11.04
CA ALA A 123 7.87 -14.10 10.66
C ALA A 123 9.10 -13.22 10.98
N HIS A 124 9.02 -11.92 10.74
CA HIS A 124 10.08 -10.98 11.09
C HIS A 124 10.32 -10.92 12.63
N LEU A 125 9.25 -10.83 13.42
CA LEU A 125 9.33 -10.86 14.89
C LEU A 125 9.96 -12.17 15.40
N GLU A 126 9.58 -13.32 14.84
CA GLU A 126 10.16 -14.64 15.16
C GLU A 126 11.66 -14.68 14.85
N GLN A 127 12.08 -14.16 13.70
CA GLN A 127 13.49 -14.08 13.29
C GLN A 127 14.35 -13.30 14.29
N PHE A 128 13.77 -12.29 14.94
CA PHE A 128 14.43 -11.48 15.99
C PHE A 128 14.21 -12.01 17.42
N ASN A 129 13.66 -13.21 17.56
CA ASN A 129 13.36 -13.88 18.84
C ASN A 129 12.44 -13.05 19.75
N VAL A 130 11.46 -12.35 19.18
CA VAL A 130 10.41 -11.68 19.95
C VAL A 130 9.42 -12.72 20.52
N ASP A 131 8.93 -12.50 21.74
CA ASP A 131 7.85 -13.32 22.29
C ASP A 131 6.53 -13.00 21.58
N ILE A 132 6.10 -13.89 20.70
CA ILE A 132 4.88 -13.77 19.90
C ILE A 132 3.66 -14.44 20.54
N SER A 133 3.73 -14.84 21.81
CA SER A 133 2.64 -15.57 22.47
C SER A 133 1.31 -14.81 22.54
N ASN A 134 1.36 -13.47 22.49
CA ASN A 134 0.18 -12.60 22.43
C ASN A 134 -0.11 -12.04 21.03
N PHE A 135 0.58 -12.50 19.98
CA PHE A 135 0.40 -11.98 18.62
C PHE A 135 -1.05 -12.13 18.14
N GLU A 136 -1.60 -13.34 18.22
CA GLU A 136 -2.97 -13.64 17.76
C GLU A 136 -4.04 -12.86 18.52
N GLU A 137 -3.80 -12.54 19.80
CA GLU A 137 -4.73 -11.72 20.58
C GLU A 137 -4.70 -10.26 20.12
N LEU A 138 -3.50 -9.73 19.85
CA LEU A 138 -3.30 -8.35 19.44
C LEU A 138 -3.65 -8.11 17.97
N SER A 139 -3.49 -9.11 17.10
CA SER A 139 -3.82 -9.00 15.67
C SER A 139 -5.30 -9.25 15.37
N LYS A 140 -6.06 -9.71 16.37
CA LYS A 140 -7.46 -10.03 16.21
C LYS A 140 -8.28 -8.78 15.90
N ASP A 141 -9.15 -8.88 14.90
CA ASP A 141 -10.10 -7.83 14.52
C ASP A 141 -9.44 -6.48 14.18
N ILE A 142 -8.14 -6.47 13.82
CA ILE A 142 -7.46 -5.28 13.30
C ILE A 142 -8.09 -4.88 11.97
N GLU A 143 -8.53 -3.63 11.90
CA GLU A 143 -8.89 -2.94 10.67
C GLU A 143 -7.68 -2.15 10.14
N ILE A 144 -7.69 -1.89 8.83
CA ILE A 144 -6.65 -1.07 8.18
C ILE A 144 -6.86 0.40 8.56
N GLU A 145 -5.85 1.02 9.17
CA GLU A 145 -5.79 2.45 9.47
C GLU A 145 -5.38 3.21 8.20
N TRP A 146 -6.16 4.19 7.74
CA TRP A 146 -5.85 4.97 6.53
C TRP A 146 -5.10 6.25 6.92
N GLU A 147 -3.86 6.39 6.45
CA GLU A 147 -2.94 7.52 6.74
C GLU A 147 -2.60 8.34 5.50
#